data_AF-A0A8T2IBS6-F1
#
_entry.id   AF-A0A8T2IBS6-F1
#
_cell.length_a   1.000
_cell.length_b   1.000
_cell.length_c   1.000
_cell.angle_alpha   90.00
_cell.angle_beta   90.00
_cell.angle_gamma   90.00
#
_symmetry.space_group_name_H-M   'P 1'
#
loop_
_entity.id
_entity.type
_entity.pdbx_description
1 polymer ?
#
loop_
_entity_poly.entity_id
_entity_poly.type
_entity_poly.pdbx_seq_one_letter_code
_entity_poly.pdbx_strand_id
1 'polypeptide(L)'
;NHAPADATRRGIGICAVRTQGSVAKQKAQFDYQDALCLDSQLTEDEIMIRDSFRAYCQERLMPRILMANRHEVFDREIISEMGEMGVLGSTIK
;
A
#
# COMPACT_ATOMS: atom_id res chain seq x y z
N ASN A 1 -37.80 2.45 17.95
CA ASN A 1 -37.76 2.28 16.48
C ASN A 1 -36.45 2.87 15.99
N HIS A 2 -35.39 2.17 15.60
CA HIS A 2 -35.11 0.76 15.34
C HIS A 2 -33.58 0.61 15.56
N ALA A 3 -33.14 -0.52 16.11
CA ALA A 3 -31.78 -0.78 16.60
C ALA A 3 -30.74 -1.08 15.48
N PRO A 4 -29.42 -1.00 15.77
CA PRO A 4 -28.35 -1.54 14.93
C PRO A 4 -28.15 -3.06 15.15
N ALA A 5 -28.09 -3.82 14.05
CA ALA A 5 -27.60 -5.20 13.97
C ALA A 5 -26.46 -5.18 12.93
N ASP A 6 -25.29 -5.81 13.11
CA ASP A 6 -25.13 -7.22 13.45
C ASP A 6 -23.70 -7.46 13.96
N ALA A 7 -23.60 -8.17 15.09
CA ALA A 7 -22.38 -8.72 15.63
C ALA A 7 -22.63 -10.21 15.86
N THR A 8 -22.11 -11.08 14.98
CA THR A 8 -22.12 -12.52 15.23
C THR A 8 -20.85 -13.20 14.74
N ARG A 9 -19.98 -13.49 15.73
CA ARG A 9 -19.30 -14.77 15.99
C ARG A 9 -18.80 -15.60 14.80
N ARG A 10 -17.52 -15.96 14.85
CA ARG A 10 -17.06 -17.36 15.05
C ARG A 10 -15.55 -17.39 15.30
N GLY A 11 -15.17 -17.50 16.56
CA GLY A 11 -13.97 -18.24 16.94
C GLY A 11 -14.37 -19.69 17.19
N ILE A 12 -13.72 -20.63 16.50
CA ILE A 12 -13.58 -22.03 16.92
C ILE A 12 -12.18 -22.45 16.49
N GLY A 13 -11.38 -22.83 17.48
CA GLY A 13 -10.04 -23.38 17.27
C GLY A 13 -10.03 -24.87 16.90
N ILE A 14 -8.80 -25.38 16.88
CA ILE A 14 -8.36 -26.78 16.93
C ILE A 14 -8.81 -27.74 15.81
N CYS A 15 -7.85 -28.07 14.95
CA CYS A 15 -7.55 -29.46 14.62
C CYS A 15 -6.04 -29.64 14.52
N ALA A 16 -5.46 -30.34 15.49
CA ALA A 16 -4.10 -30.82 15.42
C ALA A 16 -4.04 -32.02 14.49
N VAL A 17 -3.25 -31.96 13.42
CA VAL A 17 -2.70 -33.14 12.74
C VAL A 17 -1.26 -32.87 12.34
N ARG A 18 -0.34 -33.66 12.89
CA ARG A 18 1.00 -33.90 12.36
C ARG A 18 0.86 -34.76 11.11
N THR A 19 1.42 -34.34 9.98
CA THR A 19 1.89 -35.25 8.92
C THR A 19 2.89 -34.53 8.03
N GLN A 20 4.05 -35.17 7.84
CA GLN A 20 5.14 -34.73 6.98
C GLN A 20 4.77 -34.86 5.49
N GLY A 21 5.33 -33.98 4.66
CA GLY A 21 5.75 -34.30 3.29
C GLY A 21 4.66 -34.49 2.22
N SER A 22 4.34 -33.40 1.52
CA SER A 22 4.23 -33.41 0.05
C SER A 22 4.39 -31.98 -0.46
N VAL A 23 5.23 -31.77 -1.48
CA VAL A 23 5.39 -30.47 -2.13
C VAL A 23 4.14 -30.21 -2.96
N ALA A 24 3.07 -29.79 -2.30
CA ALA A 24 1.88 -29.31 -2.96
C ALA A 24 2.27 -28.01 -3.67
N LYS A 25 2.22 -28.03 -5.01
CA LYS A 25 2.38 -26.85 -5.86
C LYS A 25 1.33 -25.83 -5.41
N GLN A 26 1.74 -24.86 -4.60
CA GLN A 26 0.83 -23.85 -4.07
C GLN A 26 0.20 -23.13 -5.26
N LYS A 27 -1.14 -23.11 -5.31
CA LYS A 27 -1.84 -22.25 -6.26
C LYS A 27 -1.46 -20.82 -5.89
N ALA A 28 -0.87 -20.09 -6.84
CA ALA A 28 -0.59 -18.68 -6.65
C ALA A 28 -1.90 -17.98 -6.27
N GLN A 29 -1.91 -17.30 -5.13
CA GLN A 29 -3.04 -16.51 -4.71
C GLN A 29 -3.15 -15.35 -5.69
N PHE A 30 -4.24 -15.31 -6.45
CA PHE A 30 -4.48 -14.25 -7.42
C PHE A 30 -4.96 -13.00 -6.69
N ASP A 31 -4.16 -11.93 -6.73
CA ASP A 31 -4.58 -10.59 -6.32
C ASP A 31 -5.04 -9.81 -7.56
N TYR A 32 -6.18 -9.13 -7.45
CA TYR A 32 -6.67 -8.26 -8.53
C TYR A 32 -5.91 -6.93 -8.59
N GLN A 33 -5.30 -6.50 -7.48
CA GLN A 33 -4.50 -5.27 -7.43
C GLN A 33 -3.10 -5.47 -8.01
N ASP A 34 -2.58 -6.69 -7.97
CA ASP A 34 -1.28 -7.07 -8.53
C ASP A 34 -1.32 -8.46 -9.18
N ALA A 35 -1.94 -8.53 -10.36
CA ALA A 35 -2.14 -9.78 -11.11
C ALA A 35 -0.83 -10.47 -11.56
N LEU A 36 0.27 -9.73 -11.63
CA LEU A 36 1.59 -10.22 -12.09
C LEU A 36 2.61 -10.38 -10.96
N CYS A 37 2.21 -10.11 -9.71
CA CYS A 37 3.11 -10.12 -8.55
C CYS A 37 4.35 -9.24 -8.78
N LEU A 38 4.15 -8.01 -9.23
CA LEU A 38 5.22 -7.04 -9.50
C LEU A 38 6.08 -6.78 -8.27
N ASP A 39 5.51 -6.89 -7.07
CA ASP A 39 6.23 -6.75 -5.81
C ASP A 39 7.38 -7.75 -5.66
N SER A 40 7.28 -8.93 -6.28
CA SER A 40 8.34 -9.94 -6.26
C SER A 40 9.51 -9.67 -7.21
N GLN A 41 9.33 -8.74 -8.16
CA GLN A 41 10.34 -8.40 -9.17
C GLN A 41 11.15 -7.15 -8.81
N LEU A 42 10.69 -6.40 -7.79
CA LEU A 42 11.36 -5.20 -7.30
C LEU A 42 12.43 -5.57 -6.26
N THR A 43 13.48 -4.76 -6.21
CA THR A 43 14.48 -4.84 -5.15
C THR A 43 13.95 -4.25 -3.84
N GLU A 44 14.54 -4.64 -2.71
CA GLU A 44 14.13 -4.13 -1.38
C GLU A 44 14.23 -2.61 -1.29
N ASP A 45 15.25 -2.01 -1.92
CA ASP A 45 15.44 -0.56 -1.98
C ASP A 45 14.31 0.13 -2.76
N GLU A 46 13.91 -0.43 -3.91
CA GLU A 46 12.80 0.09 -4.72
C GLU A 46 11.46 0.00 -3.98
N ILE A 47 11.24 -1.10 -3.24
CA ILE A 47 10.04 -1.27 -2.41
C ILE A 47 10.03 -0.21 -1.29
N MET A 48 11.15 0.01 -0.62
CA MET A 48 11.25 1.00 0.44
C MET A 48 10.99 2.43 -0.08
N ILE A 49 11.57 2.80 -1.23
CA ILE A 49 11.34 4.11 -1.86
C ILE A 49 9.88 4.27 -2.27
N ARG A 50 9.27 3.23 -2.87
CA ARG A 50 7.86 3.24 -3.23
C ARG A 50 6.96 3.47 -2.03
N ASP A 51 7.19 2.73 -0.94
CA ASP A 51 6.30 2.74 0.22
C ASP A 51 6.43 4.05 1.01
N SER A 52 7.65 4.58 1.14
CA SER A 52 7.89 5.89 1.75
C SER A 52 7.23 7.03 0.95
N PHE A 53 7.37 7.02 -0.37
CA PHE A 53 6.72 8.02 -1.22
C PHE A 53 5.18 7.88 -1.20
N ARG A 54 4.68 6.64 -1.19
CA ARG A 54 3.24 6.38 -1.06
C ARG A 54 2.69 6.96 0.24
N ALA A 55 3.39 6.79 1.36
CA ALA A 55 2.98 7.37 2.65
C ALA A 55 2.90 8.89 2.58
N TYR A 56 3.93 9.55 2.04
CA TYR A 56 3.94 11.00 1.84
C TYR A 56 2.73 11.51 1.02
N CYS A 57 2.44 10.84 -0.10
CA CYS A 57 1.30 11.22 -0.95
C CYS A 57 -0.03 11.13 -0.20
N GLN A 58 -0.22 10.11 0.65
CA GLN A 58 -1.46 9.95 1.39
C GLN A 58 -1.60 10.96 2.53
N GLU A 59 -0.50 11.29 3.23
CA GLU A 59 -0.54 12.16 4.40
C GLU A 59 -0.52 13.65 4.03
N ARG A 60 0.27 14.04 3.01
CA ARG A 60 0.55 15.45 2.69
C ARG A 60 -0.19 15.92 1.45
N LEU A 61 -0.21 15.12 0.38
CA LEU A 61 -0.77 15.52 -0.90
C LEU A 61 -2.30 15.35 -0.96
N MET A 62 -2.81 14.21 -0.49
CA MET A 62 -4.24 13.87 -0.50
C MET A 62 -5.16 14.91 0.17
N PRO A 63 -4.83 15.54 1.31
CA PRO A 63 -5.70 16.56 1.90
C PRO A 63 -5.67 17.90 1.12
N ARG A 64 -4.54 18.22 0.48
CA ARG A 64 -4.33 19.52 -0.20
C ARG A 64 -4.92 19.55 -1.60
N ILE A 65 -4.90 18.42 -2.32
CA ILE A 65 -5.28 18.34 -3.74
C ILE A 65 -6.71 18.81 -4.03
N LEU A 66 -7.65 18.58 -3.11
CA LEU A 66 -9.06 18.92 -3.33
C LEU A 66 -9.28 20.44 -3.39
N MET A 67 -8.63 21.19 -2.50
CA MET A 67 -8.73 22.65 -2.49
C MET A 67 -7.81 23.28 -3.54
N ALA A 68 -6.60 22.74 -3.70
CA ALA A 68 -5.66 23.16 -4.73
C ALA A 68 -6.29 23.09 -6.14
N ASN A 69 -6.98 21.98 -6.47
CA ASN A 69 -7.65 21.82 -7.76
C ASN A 69 -8.84 22.78 -7.94
N ARG A 70 -9.60 23.07 -6.87
CA ARG A 70 -10.74 24.00 -6.94
C ARG A 70 -10.34 25.45 -7.15
N HIS A 71 -9.20 25.84 -6.59
CA HIS A 71 -8.72 27.22 -6.61
C HIS A 71 -7.59 27.44 -7.62
N GLU A 72 -7.19 26.39 -8.35
CA GLU A 72 -6.09 26.40 -9.32
C GLU A 72 -4.78 26.91 -8.70
N VAL A 73 -4.56 26.60 -7.41
CA VAL A 73 -3.38 27.00 -6.65
C VAL A 73 -2.39 25.84 -6.58
N PHE A 74 -1.14 26.11 -6.94
CA PHE A 74 -0.04 25.17 -6.79
C PHE A 74 0.90 25.62 -5.67
N ASP A 75 0.92 24.86 -4.57
CA ASP A 75 1.79 25.13 -3.43
C ASP A 75 3.24 24.73 -3.75
N ARG A 76 4.13 25.72 -3.84
CA ARG A 76 5.56 25.48 -4.10
C ARG A 76 6.25 24.63 -3.03
N GLU A 77 5.71 24.64 -1.81
CA GLU A 77 6.19 23.84 -0.67
C GLU A 77 6.24 22.34 -0.99
N ILE A 78 5.34 21.83 -1.84
CA ILE A 78 5.31 20.42 -2.25
C ILE A 78 6.62 20.03 -2.94
N ILE A 79 7.19 20.92 -3.76
CA ILE A 79 8.46 20.66 -4.46
C ILE A 79 9.63 20.67 -3.48
N SER A 80 9.61 21.56 -2.48
CA SER A 80 10.62 21.58 -1.42
C SER A 80 10.56 20.29 -0.58
N GLU A 81 9.37 19.87 -0.14
CA GLU A 81 9.15 18.63 0.61
C GLU A 81 9.62 17.40 -0.20
N MET A 82 9.29 17.34 -1.50
CA MET A 82 9.74 16.24 -2.39
C MET A 82 11.26 16.25 -2.63
N GLY A 83 11.89 17.42 -2.62
CA GLY A 83 13.33 17.58 -2.74
C GLY A 83 14.07 17.09 -1.48
N GLU A 84 13.56 17.40 -0.30
CA GLU A 84 14.11 16.93 0.97
C GLU A 84 14.06 15.41 1.12
N MET A 85 13.00 14.78 0.61
CA MET A 85 12.89 13.32 0.54
C MET A 85 13.79 12.68 -0.54
N GLY A 86 14.44 13.46 -1.41
CA GLY A 86 15.34 12.96 -2.45
C GLY A 86 14.64 12.25 -3.60
N VAL A 87 13.34 12.50 -3.82
CA VAL A 87 12.56 11.87 -4.90
C VAL A 87 12.72 12.61 -6.23
N LEU A 88 13.19 13.87 -6.17
CA LEU A 88 13.45 14.68 -7.36
C LEU A 88 14.78 14.28 -8.01
N GLY A 89 14.71 13.76 -9.24
CA GLY A 89 15.90 13.38 -10.00
C GLY A 89 16.53 12.06 -9.56
N SER A 90 15.71 11.08 -9.16
CA SER A 90 16.13 9.73 -8.72
C SER A 90 17.02 8.96 -9.72
N THR A 91 17.12 9.41 -10.97
CA THR A 91 17.98 8.83 -12.01
C THR A 91 19.24 9.65 -12.32
N ILE A 92 19.48 10.77 -11.61
CA ILE A 92 20.65 11.63 -11.83
C ILE A 92 21.84 11.05 -11.05
N LYS A 93 22.97 10.88 -11.75
CA LYS A 93 24.27 10.47 -11.20
C LYS A 93 25.14 11.68 -10.89
#